data_AF-A0A8C4QRE8-F1
#
_entry.id   AF-A0A8C4QRE8-F1
#
_cell.length_a   1.000
_cell.length_b   1.000
_cell.length_c   1.000
_cell.angle_alpha   90.00
_cell.angle_beta   90.00
_cell.angle_gamma   90.00
#
_symmetry.space_group_name_H-M   'P 1'
#
loop_
_entity.id
_entity.type
_entity.pdbx_description
1 polymer ?
#
loop_
_entity_poly.entity_id
_entity_poly.type
_entity_poly.pdbx_seq_one_letter_code
_entity_poly.pdbx_strand_id
1 'polypeptide(L)'
;MFTCLWDFKLDSIKAGFAMADGENVNDNAQVNLQVHPQPQPQLQVHPQQQPQVHPQPQQQLQVHPQPQQLQLQPQQQLHIQPQQQLQVQPQQQLHVQPEFQLQSQPVRDLPGLLRAVTSIRGAAGTTNTERSAMSAENQQWLMNALGELCCPSDDVQLMKQALALLEVEMGREKEESRSRAKNEEDEDVEEWDERVQRQERALDTLLEITEVVDNSRDFCKLGGMNVVFTGPLLSLAPSLRHRAAELVAICAQNEPMVQSCVLSLGGLQTLLDLVDKDTNEVVRVKALLAVSCIVRESEVALHEFVEKDGCSLLLRSLQNESPRLRAKAAFLVHCLLRSRPHLQEDFIAMGTVQQLGMMLQDFHEPSHEHIAGALCCLASHPMGLAGCQESALGLQHALRSRISELGTNDQFQEEKEFCEHLMEIFAADSPSNGAMDR
;
A
#
# COMPACT_ATOMS: atom_id res chain seq x y z
N MET A 1 13.34 -2.14 -3.72
CA MET A 1 12.90 -2.59 -2.39
C MET A 1 11.64 -1.82 -1.94
N PHE A 2 10.63 -1.68 -2.82
CA PHE A 2 9.38 -0.95 -2.51
C PHE A 2 8.11 -1.67 -2.99
N THR A 3 8.22 -2.94 -3.37
CA THR A 3 7.09 -3.80 -3.74
C THR A 3 6.42 -4.47 -2.53
N CYS A 4 7.12 -4.66 -1.41
CA CYS A 4 6.59 -5.49 -0.31
C CYS A 4 5.71 -4.76 0.73
N LEU A 5 5.73 -3.42 0.80
CA LEU A 5 5.02 -2.67 1.86
C LEU A 5 3.54 -2.40 1.54
N TRP A 6 3.12 -2.58 0.28
CA TRP A 6 1.76 -2.25 -0.12
C TRP A 6 0.78 -3.42 0.06
N ASP A 7 1.24 -4.66 -0.13
CA ASP A 7 0.43 -5.89 -0.10
C ASP A 7 0.36 -6.60 1.26
N PHE A 8 1.28 -6.34 2.19
CA PHE A 8 1.43 -7.19 3.38
C PHE A 8 0.36 -7.05 4.49
N LYS A 9 -0.80 -6.41 4.23
CA LYS A 9 -1.79 -6.17 5.31
C LYS A 9 -3.27 -6.25 4.97
N LEU A 10 -3.66 -6.73 3.79
CA LEU A 10 -5.08 -7.02 3.53
C LEU A 10 -5.51 -8.43 3.99
N ASP A 11 -4.59 -9.40 4.09
CA ASP A 11 -4.95 -10.82 4.31
C ASP A 11 -5.15 -11.25 5.77
N SER A 12 -4.73 -10.47 6.77
CA SER A 12 -4.89 -10.87 8.19
C SER A 12 -6.28 -10.63 8.80
N ILE A 13 -7.30 -10.27 8.01
CA ILE A 13 -8.67 -10.01 8.54
C ILE A 13 -9.69 -11.09 8.10
N LYS A 14 -9.23 -12.21 7.52
CA LYS A 14 -10.10 -13.39 7.27
C LYS A 14 -10.15 -14.40 8.42
N ALA A 15 -9.46 -14.17 9.54
CA ALA A 15 -9.35 -15.12 10.65
C ALA A 15 -10.05 -14.67 11.96
N GLY A 16 -11.18 -13.94 11.86
CA GLY A 16 -11.88 -13.41 13.04
C GLY A 16 -13.41 -13.63 13.10
N PHE A 17 -14.03 -14.18 12.07
CA PHE A 17 -15.48 -14.47 12.07
C PHE A 17 -15.74 -15.86 11.49
N ALA A 18 -15.48 -16.88 12.30
CA ALA A 18 -16.06 -18.19 12.14
C ALA A 18 -16.44 -18.69 13.54
N MET A 19 -17.62 -19.31 13.63
CA MET A 19 -18.23 -19.98 14.79
C MET A 19 -19.11 -19.12 15.71
N ALA A 20 -20.40 -19.06 15.37
CA ALA A 20 -21.47 -19.31 16.35
C ALA A 20 -22.68 -19.89 15.59
N ASP A 21 -22.76 -21.23 15.61
CA ASP A 21 -23.95 -21.98 15.23
C ASP A 21 -25.14 -21.60 16.12
N GLY A 22 -26.33 -21.70 15.53
CA GLY A 22 -27.53 -21.03 16.01
C GLY A 22 -28.32 -21.74 17.09
N GLU A 23 -29.41 -21.07 17.46
CA GLU A 23 -30.58 -21.69 18.05
C GLU A 23 -31.85 -21.11 17.42
N ASN A 24 -32.74 -22.05 17.16
CA ASN A 24 -33.97 -21.95 16.41
C ASN A 24 -35.09 -21.64 17.42
N VAL A 25 -35.74 -20.47 17.36
CA VAL A 25 -37.02 -20.26 18.02
C VAL A 25 -37.95 -19.51 17.07
N ASN A 26 -38.94 -20.27 16.62
CA ASN A 26 -40.12 -19.88 15.89
C ASN A 26 -41.07 -19.17 16.87
N ASP A 27 -41.50 -17.94 16.59
CA ASP A 27 -42.78 -17.43 17.12
C ASP A 27 -43.35 -16.31 16.25
N ASN A 28 -44.46 -16.64 15.60
CA ASN A 28 -45.36 -15.74 14.90
C ASN A 28 -46.12 -14.89 15.92
N ALA A 29 -45.99 -13.57 15.86
CA ALA A 29 -47.03 -12.66 16.35
C ALA A 29 -46.99 -11.33 15.60
N GLN A 30 -47.99 -11.12 14.75
CA GLN A 30 -48.35 -9.85 14.14
C GLN A 30 -48.74 -8.83 15.22
N VAL A 31 -48.12 -7.65 15.24
CA VAL A 31 -48.78 -6.45 15.81
C VAL A 31 -48.41 -5.19 15.01
N ASN A 32 -49.48 -4.53 14.56
CA ASN A 32 -49.61 -3.25 13.88
C ASN A 32 -48.70 -2.11 14.40
N LEU A 33 -48.03 -1.42 13.48
CA LEU A 33 -47.44 -0.09 13.67
C LEU A 33 -48.48 0.97 13.33
N GLN A 34 -48.85 1.81 14.31
CA GLN A 34 -49.64 3.02 14.09
C GLN A 34 -48.86 4.22 14.63
N VAL A 35 -48.51 5.12 13.71
CA VAL A 35 -47.74 6.36 13.92
C VAL A 35 -48.70 7.53 14.12
N HIS A 36 -48.45 8.42 15.10
CA HIS A 36 -48.54 9.90 15.01
C HIS A 36 -48.27 10.62 16.36
N PRO A 37 -47.97 11.95 16.40
CA PRO A 37 -46.74 12.49 17.02
C PRO A 37 -46.89 13.61 18.09
N GLN A 38 -45.72 14.10 18.56
CA GLN A 38 -45.38 15.38 19.26
C GLN A 38 -45.58 15.50 20.80
N PRO A 39 -44.93 16.46 21.53
CA PRO A 39 -43.80 17.39 21.23
C PRO A 39 -42.67 17.44 22.32
N GLN A 40 -41.61 18.22 22.06
CA GLN A 40 -40.54 18.60 23.02
C GLN A 40 -41.02 19.62 24.09
N PRO A 41 -40.28 19.80 25.22
CA PRO A 41 -39.63 21.11 25.42
C PRO A 41 -38.28 21.15 26.19
N GLN A 42 -37.41 22.05 25.72
CA GLN A 42 -36.61 23.10 26.41
C GLN A 42 -35.64 22.83 27.59
N LEU A 43 -34.43 23.38 27.43
CA LEU A 43 -33.32 23.56 28.40
C LEU A 43 -33.62 24.55 29.54
N GLN A 44 -33.05 24.31 30.74
CA GLN A 44 -32.42 25.36 31.56
C GLN A 44 -31.47 24.79 32.64
N VAL A 45 -30.48 25.61 33.04
CA VAL A 45 -29.20 25.19 33.65
C VAL A 45 -28.92 25.92 35.00
N HIS A 46 -28.16 25.25 35.88
CA HIS A 46 -27.37 25.70 37.08
C HIS A 46 -28.08 25.97 38.43
N PRO A 47 -27.39 25.97 39.60
CA PRO A 47 -26.16 25.25 40.04
C PRO A 47 -26.27 24.66 41.49
N GLN A 48 -25.52 23.60 41.86
CA GLN A 48 -25.38 23.19 43.28
C GLN A 48 -23.99 22.64 43.64
N GLN A 49 -23.67 22.80 44.92
CA GLN A 49 -22.36 22.97 45.57
C GLN A 49 -21.63 21.66 45.96
N GLN A 50 -20.32 21.78 46.19
CA GLN A 50 -19.42 20.76 46.76
C GLN A 50 -19.81 20.30 48.18
N PRO A 51 -19.31 19.14 48.62
CA PRO A 51 -18.77 19.05 49.97
C PRO A 51 -17.31 18.56 50.00
N GLN A 52 -16.53 19.24 50.84
CA GLN A 52 -15.20 18.89 51.32
C GLN A 52 -15.24 17.69 52.27
N VAL A 53 -14.23 16.81 52.23
CA VAL A 53 -13.82 15.99 53.38
C VAL A 53 -12.28 15.88 53.41
N HIS A 54 -11.69 16.29 54.53
CA HIS A 54 -10.28 16.17 54.90
C HIS A 54 -10.15 15.24 56.14
N PRO A 55 -8.95 14.80 56.60
CA PRO A 55 -8.59 13.38 56.72
C PRO A 55 -8.26 12.87 58.15
N GLN A 56 -7.95 11.55 58.24
CA GLN A 56 -7.22 10.78 59.30
C GLN A 56 -8.01 10.14 60.47
N PRO A 57 -7.46 9.13 61.21
CA PRO A 57 -6.36 8.17 60.92
C PRO A 57 -6.71 6.69 61.25
N GLN A 58 -6.23 5.70 60.48
CA GLN A 58 -6.20 4.30 60.96
C GLN A 58 -4.95 3.52 60.52
N GLN A 59 -4.11 3.28 61.53
CA GLN A 59 -3.24 2.13 61.84
C GLN A 59 -2.25 1.58 60.79
N GLN A 60 -0.98 1.65 61.20
CA GLN A 60 0.23 1.19 60.55
C GLN A 60 0.35 -0.34 60.63
N LEU A 61 0.51 -1.03 59.49
CA LEU A 61 1.17 -2.32 59.43
C LEU A 61 2.58 -2.11 58.85
N GLN A 62 3.58 -2.15 59.72
CA GLN A 62 4.99 -2.27 59.35
C GLN A 62 5.25 -3.70 58.88
N VAL A 63 5.79 -3.87 57.67
CA VAL A 63 6.45 -5.11 57.27
C VAL A 63 7.85 -4.75 56.77
N HIS A 64 8.85 -5.06 57.60
CA HIS A 64 10.27 -5.03 57.25
C HIS A 64 10.61 -6.21 56.32
N PRO A 65 11.52 -6.04 55.34
CA PRO A 65 12.00 -7.13 54.50
C PRO A 65 13.24 -7.80 55.13
N GLN A 66 13.22 -9.13 55.29
CA GLN A 66 14.44 -9.94 55.38
C GLN A 66 14.21 -11.35 54.79
N PRO A 67 15.27 -11.98 54.22
CA PRO A 67 15.15 -13.08 53.26
C PRO A 67 15.14 -14.45 53.94
N GLN A 68 14.36 -15.39 53.39
CA GLN A 68 14.49 -16.81 53.74
C GLN A 68 14.62 -17.66 52.47
N GLN A 69 15.76 -18.35 52.41
CA GLN A 69 16.13 -19.37 51.42
C GLN A 69 15.28 -20.62 51.65
N LEU A 70 14.70 -21.17 50.57
CA LEU A 70 14.29 -22.56 50.52
C LEU A 70 14.77 -23.17 49.19
N GLN A 71 15.68 -24.13 49.35
CA GLN A 71 16.30 -24.95 48.32
C GLN A 71 15.27 -25.80 47.57
N LEU A 72 15.35 -25.79 46.24
CA LEU A 72 14.83 -26.87 45.39
C LEU A 72 15.98 -27.41 44.55
N GLN A 73 16.27 -28.71 44.73
CA GLN A 73 17.29 -29.46 44.02
C GLN A 73 16.87 -29.69 42.55
N PRO A 74 17.79 -29.57 41.57
CA PRO A 74 17.54 -30.00 40.20
C PRO A 74 17.84 -31.49 40.02
N GLN A 75 16.94 -32.23 39.36
CA GLN A 75 17.19 -33.59 38.90
C GLN A 75 17.03 -33.72 37.38
N GLN A 76 18.01 -34.42 36.79
CA GLN A 76 18.10 -35.05 35.46
C GLN A 76 18.52 -34.16 34.27
N GLN A 77 19.84 -34.16 34.05
CA GLN A 77 20.54 -33.72 32.84
C GLN A 77 20.44 -34.80 31.75
N LEU A 78 20.02 -34.42 30.54
CA LEU A 78 20.28 -35.21 29.32
C LEU A 78 21.61 -34.74 28.72
N HIS A 79 22.52 -35.71 28.59
CA HIS A 79 23.89 -35.57 28.15
C HIS A 79 23.96 -35.64 26.62
N ILE A 80 24.41 -34.57 25.95
CA ILE A 80 24.86 -34.62 24.55
C ILE A 80 26.14 -33.80 24.42
N GLN A 81 27.18 -34.43 23.87
CA GLN A 81 28.59 -34.01 23.88
C GLN A 81 28.90 -32.79 22.99
N PRO A 82 29.87 -31.93 23.37
CA PRO A 82 30.45 -30.95 22.47
C PRO A 82 31.56 -31.58 21.61
N GLN A 83 31.43 -31.51 20.28
CA GLN A 83 32.48 -31.87 19.34
C GLN A 83 33.50 -30.73 19.12
N GLN A 84 34.68 -31.15 18.70
CA GLN A 84 35.98 -30.55 18.97
C GLN A 84 36.34 -29.31 18.14
N GLN A 85 37.23 -28.51 18.73
CA GLN A 85 37.96 -27.40 18.14
C GLN A 85 38.80 -27.83 16.93
N LEU A 86 38.65 -27.14 15.81
CA LEU A 86 39.59 -27.19 14.68
C LEU A 86 40.36 -25.86 14.62
N GLN A 87 41.64 -25.93 15.01
CA GLN A 87 42.65 -24.90 14.79
C GLN A 87 42.86 -24.70 13.28
N VAL A 88 42.76 -23.45 12.82
CA VAL A 88 43.16 -23.06 11.46
C VAL A 88 44.53 -22.39 11.55
N GLN A 89 45.56 -23.05 11.01
CA GLN A 89 46.87 -22.46 10.71
C GLN A 89 46.89 -21.90 9.26
N PRO A 90 47.71 -20.88 8.96
CA PRO A 90 47.64 -20.14 7.71
C PRO A 90 48.47 -20.81 6.61
N GLN A 91 47.90 -21.01 5.42
CA GLN A 91 48.66 -21.38 4.23
C GLN A 91 48.19 -20.65 2.95
N GLN A 92 49.13 -19.82 2.48
CA GLN A 92 49.52 -19.50 1.10
C GLN A 92 48.58 -18.69 0.19
N GLN A 93 49.08 -17.50 -0.14
CA GLN A 93 48.62 -16.56 -1.14
C GLN A 93 48.72 -17.17 -2.55
N LEU A 94 47.59 -17.29 -3.24
CA LEU A 94 47.55 -17.45 -4.70
C LEU A 94 47.50 -16.06 -5.34
N HIS A 95 48.61 -15.71 -5.98
CA HIS A 95 48.81 -14.51 -6.79
C HIS A 95 48.01 -14.65 -8.11
N VAL A 96 47.02 -13.78 -8.33
CA VAL A 96 46.27 -13.71 -9.59
C VAL A 96 46.78 -12.52 -10.40
N GLN A 97 47.39 -12.78 -11.55
CA GLN A 97 47.78 -11.76 -12.53
C GLN A 97 46.55 -11.25 -13.31
N PRO A 98 46.56 -9.98 -13.80
CA PRO A 98 45.41 -9.39 -14.47
C PRO A 98 45.56 -9.48 -16.00
N GLU A 99 44.78 -10.31 -16.68
CA GLU A 99 44.64 -10.19 -18.14
C GLU A 99 43.22 -10.45 -18.64
N PHE A 100 42.83 -9.59 -19.59
CA PHE A 100 41.62 -9.57 -20.42
C PHE A 100 40.39 -8.82 -19.88
N GLN A 101 40.41 -7.51 -20.13
CA GLN A 101 39.21 -6.67 -20.27
C GLN A 101 38.32 -7.20 -21.41
N LEU A 102 37.22 -7.87 -21.06
CA LEU A 102 36.11 -8.09 -21.98
C LEU A 102 35.33 -6.78 -22.12
N GLN A 103 35.50 -6.09 -23.26
CA GLN A 103 34.55 -5.07 -23.69
C GLN A 103 33.21 -5.75 -23.96
N SER A 104 32.27 -5.64 -23.03
CA SER A 104 30.89 -6.06 -23.24
C SER A 104 30.18 -5.02 -24.12
N GLN A 105 29.94 -5.34 -25.38
CA GLN A 105 28.86 -4.67 -26.12
C GLN A 105 27.52 -5.30 -25.72
N PRO A 106 26.47 -4.52 -25.46
CA PRO A 106 25.17 -5.06 -25.10
C PRO A 106 24.50 -5.67 -26.33
N VAL A 107 24.27 -6.97 -26.31
CA VAL A 107 23.41 -7.65 -27.28
C VAL A 107 21.96 -7.29 -26.96
N ARG A 108 21.26 -6.66 -27.91
CA ARG A 108 19.90 -6.11 -27.69
C ARG A 108 18.77 -6.98 -28.25
N ASP A 109 19.08 -8.10 -28.90
CA ASP A 109 18.09 -8.96 -29.53
C ASP A 109 18.55 -10.43 -29.69
N LEU A 110 17.60 -11.36 -29.70
CA LEU A 110 17.84 -12.81 -29.82
C LEU A 110 18.63 -13.19 -31.11
N PRO A 111 18.42 -12.53 -32.27
CA PRO A 111 19.26 -12.72 -33.45
C PRO A 111 20.71 -12.25 -33.26
N GLY A 112 20.94 -11.20 -32.47
CA GLY A 112 22.27 -10.74 -32.10
C GLY A 112 23.01 -11.73 -31.20
N LEU A 113 22.27 -12.39 -30.30
CA LEU A 113 22.81 -13.39 -29.37
C LEU A 113 23.22 -14.67 -30.10
N LEU A 114 22.40 -15.12 -31.06
CA LEU A 114 22.74 -16.21 -31.97
C LEU A 114 23.98 -15.90 -32.80
N ARG A 115 24.13 -14.65 -33.29
CA ARG A 115 25.31 -14.23 -34.06
C ARG A 115 26.58 -14.22 -33.21
N ALA A 116 26.51 -13.71 -31.98
CA ALA A 116 27.63 -13.67 -31.03
C ALA A 116 28.11 -15.09 -30.64
N VAL A 117 27.18 -16.01 -30.38
CA VAL A 117 27.52 -17.41 -30.05
C VAL A 117 28.19 -18.11 -31.24
N THR A 118 27.82 -17.78 -32.48
CA THR A 118 28.49 -18.33 -33.68
C THR A 118 29.87 -17.72 -33.98
N SER A 119 30.19 -16.53 -33.45
CA SER A 119 31.45 -15.83 -33.71
C SER A 119 32.57 -16.08 -32.68
N ILE A 120 32.26 -16.57 -31.47
CA ILE A 120 33.24 -16.72 -30.37
C ILE A 120 34.24 -17.89 -30.59
N ARG A 121 34.07 -18.73 -31.62
CA ARG A 121 34.92 -19.93 -31.84
C ARG A 121 36.20 -19.66 -32.65
N GLY A 122 37.00 -18.70 -32.21
CA GLY A 122 38.28 -18.34 -32.84
C GLY A 122 39.56 -18.78 -32.11
N ALA A 123 39.48 -19.22 -30.84
CA ALA A 123 40.69 -19.39 -30.02
C ALA A 123 40.64 -20.60 -29.08
N ALA A 124 40.46 -21.80 -29.64
CA ALA A 124 40.98 -23.04 -29.04
C ALA A 124 40.78 -24.16 -30.06
N GLY A 125 41.88 -24.71 -30.56
CA GLY A 125 41.86 -25.81 -31.52
C GLY A 125 41.18 -27.04 -30.92
N THR A 126 40.18 -27.58 -31.61
CA THR A 126 39.98 -29.02 -31.83
C THR A 126 38.87 -29.22 -32.87
N THR A 127 39.18 -30.14 -33.80
CA THR A 127 38.34 -30.86 -34.75
C THR A 127 37.34 -30.07 -35.61
N ASN A 128 37.72 -30.02 -36.89
CA ASN A 128 36.94 -29.65 -38.05
C ASN A 128 35.62 -30.45 -38.10
N THR A 129 34.54 -29.89 -37.56
CA THR A 129 33.18 -30.37 -37.81
C THR A 129 32.61 -29.43 -38.87
N GLU A 130 32.45 -29.94 -40.09
CA GLU A 130 31.84 -29.20 -41.19
C GLU A 130 30.50 -28.61 -40.71
N ARG A 131 30.37 -27.29 -40.77
CA ARG A 131 29.12 -26.58 -40.46
C ARG A 131 28.10 -26.95 -41.54
N SER A 132 27.30 -27.97 -41.28
CA SER A 132 26.10 -28.21 -42.08
C SER A 132 25.09 -27.11 -41.75
N ALA A 133 24.56 -26.42 -42.76
CA ALA A 133 23.40 -25.54 -42.59
C ALA A 133 22.29 -26.36 -41.90
N MET A 134 21.62 -25.77 -40.90
CA MET A 134 20.53 -26.47 -40.21
C MET A 134 19.59 -27.10 -41.25
N SER A 135 19.34 -28.40 -41.14
CA SER A 135 18.42 -29.09 -42.07
C SER A 135 17.08 -28.37 -42.06
N ALA A 136 16.39 -28.36 -43.20
CA ALA A 136 15.07 -27.72 -43.31
C ALA A 136 14.11 -28.26 -42.22
N GLU A 137 14.23 -29.53 -41.86
CA GLU A 137 13.48 -30.17 -40.78
C GLU A 137 13.81 -29.61 -39.40
N ASN A 138 15.09 -29.35 -39.09
CA ASN A 138 15.50 -28.74 -37.82
C ASN A 138 15.13 -27.25 -37.76
N GLN A 139 15.16 -26.54 -38.89
CA GLN A 139 14.66 -25.17 -38.97
C GLN A 139 13.16 -25.11 -38.76
N GLN A 140 12.42 -26.04 -39.37
CA GLN A 140 10.97 -26.15 -39.21
C GLN A 140 10.59 -26.56 -37.78
N TRP A 141 11.33 -27.50 -37.17
CA TRP A 141 11.16 -27.87 -35.77
C TRP A 141 11.42 -26.67 -34.84
N LEU A 142 12.49 -25.91 -35.08
CA LEU A 142 12.81 -24.73 -34.28
C LEU A 142 11.75 -23.63 -34.47
N MET A 143 11.28 -23.39 -35.69
CA MET A 143 10.20 -22.44 -35.96
C MET A 143 8.88 -22.87 -35.34
N ASN A 144 8.57 -24.17 -35.33
CA ASN A 144 7.38 -24.70 -34.67
C ASN A 144 7.51 -24.63 -33.14
N ALA A 145 8.66 -24.96 -32.56
CA ALA A 145 8.90 -24.84 -31.12
C ALA A 145 8.89 -23.38 -30.65
N LEU A 146 9.51 -22.47 -31.43
CA LEU A 146 9.43 -21.03 -31.19
C LEU A 146 8.01 -20.49 -31.42
N GLY A 147 7.25 -21.08 -32.35
CA GLY A 147 5.84 -20.79 -32.60
C GLY A 147 4.93 -21.27 -31.47
N GLU A 148 5.21 -22.43 -30.87
CA GLU A 148 4.54 -22.93 -29.66
C GLU A 148 4.84 -22.04 -28.45
N LEU A 149 6.09 -21.54 -28.33
CA LEU A 149 6.49 -20.52 -27.36
C LEU A 149 5.95 -19.10 -27.68
N CYS A 150 5.56 -18.84 -28.92
CA CYS A 150 5.00 -17.56 -29.40
C CYS A 150 3.52 -17.65 -29.75
N CYS A 151 2.78 -18.65 -29.24
CA CYS A 151 1.32 -18.56 -29.22
C CYS A 151 0.98 -17.21 -28.56
N PRO A 152 -0.07 -16.47 -29.02
CA PRO A 152 -0.60 -15.40 -28.18
C PRO A 152 -0.78 -16.03 -26.80
N SER A 153 -0.07 -15.52 -25.79
CA SER A 153 -0.10 -16.11 -24.45
C SER A 153 -1.55 -16.39 -24.11
N ASP A 154 -1.84 -17.54 -23.49
CA ASP A 154 -3.20 -17.88 -23.06
C ASP A 154 -3.86 -16.67 -22.39
N ASP A 155 -3.08 -15.96 -21.59
CA ASP A 155 -3.30 -14.63 -21.01
C ASP A 155 -3.92 -13.59 -21.95
N VAL A 156 -3.39 -13.39 -23.18
CA VAL A 156 -3.92 -12.41 -24.14
C VAL A 156 -5.29 -12.82 -24.65
N GLN A 157 -5.55 -14.11 -24.79
CA GLN A 157 -6.86 -14.60 -25.18
C GLN A 157 -7.85 -14.44 -24.03
N LEU A 158 -7.45 -14.79 -22.81
CA LEU A 158 -8.23 -14.59 -21.60
C LEU A 158 -8.55 -13.10 -21.36
N MET A 159 -7.58 -12.21 -21.53
CA MET A 159 -7.78 -10.76 -21.48
C MET A 159 -8.85 -10.31 -22.49
N LYS A 160 -8.78 -10.77 -23.73
CA LYS A 160 -9.78 -10.42 -24.76
C LYS A 160 -11.17 -10.92 -24.40
N GLN A 161 -11.28 -12.14 -23.86
CA GLN A 161 -12.56 -12.71 -23.43
C GLN A 161 -13.17 -11.92 -22.27
N ALA A 162 -12.36 -11.61 -21.25
CA ALA A 162 -12.79 -10.82 -20.10
C ALA A 162 -13.21 -9.40 -20.51
N LEU A 163 -12.42 -8.73 -21.37
CA LEU A 163 -12.76 -7.41 -21.89
C LEU A 163 -14.05 -7.42 -22.72
N ALA A 164 -14.24 -8.41 -23.60
CA ALA A 164 -15.45 -8.54 -24.39
C ALA A 164 -16.70 -8.74 -23.50
N LEU A 165 -16.58 -9.52 -22.42
CA LEU A 165 -17.66 -9.67 -21.44
C LEU A 165 -18.00 -8.32 -20.80
N LEU A 166 -17.00 -7.58 -20.32
CA LEU A 166 -17.22 -6.27 -19.71
C LEU A 166 -17.87 -5.29 -20.69
N GLU A 167 -17.46 -5.28 -21.96
CA GLU A 167 -18.06 -4.45 -23.01
C GLU A 167 -19.53 -4.78 -23.28
N VAL A 168 -19.88 -6.06 -23.32
CA VAL A 168 -21.27 -6.50 -23.49
C VAL A 168 -22.13 -6.05 -22.32
N GLU A 169 -21.67 -6.23 -21.08
CA GLU A 169 -22.42 -5.82 -19.89
C GLU A 169 -22.58 -4.30 -19.80
N MET A 170 -21.55 -3.53 -20.13
CA MET A 170 -21.66 -2.08 -20.25
C MET A 170 -22.69 -1.64 -21.31
N GLY A 171 -22.78 -2.39 -22.42
CA GLY A 171 -23.75 -2.14 -23.47
C GLY A 171 -25.19 -2.35 -22.97
N ARG A 172 -25.42 -3.45 -22.25
CA ARG A 172 -26.70 -3.76 -21.62
C ARG A 172 -27.10 -2.72 -20.58
N GLU A 173 -26.20 -2.34 -19.67
CA GLU A 173 -26.48 -1.35 -18.62
C GLU A 173 -26.89 0.01 -19.22
N LYS A 174 -26.26 0.44 -20.32
CA LYS A 174 -26.62 1.68 -21.03
C LYS A 174 -27.98 1.60 -21.71
N GLU A 175 -28.35 0.44 -22.26
CA GLU A 175 -29.65 0.21 -22.90
C GLU A 175 -30.78 0.14 -21.87
N GLU A 176 -30.55 -0.57 -20.76
CA GLU A 176 -31.46 -0.66 -19.62
C GLU A 176 -31.64 0.72 -18.97
N SER A 177 -30.57 1.48 -18.74
CA SER A 177 -30.67 2.85 -18.23
C SER A 177 -31.52 3.76 -19.12
N ARG A 178 -31.43 3.61 -20.45
CA ARG A 178 -32.29 4.34 -21.41
C ARG A 178 -33.74 3.88 -21.38
N SER A 179 -33.97 2.61 -21.07
CA SER A 179 -35.31 2.01 -21.02
C SER A 179 -36.02 2.34 -19.70
N ARG A 180 -35.28 2.34 -18.58
CA ARG A 180 -35.76 2.75 -17.24
C ARG A 180 -36.10 4.23 -17.16
N ALA A 181 -35.42 5.07 -17.96
CA ALA A 181 -35.82 6.47 -18.14
C ALA A 181 -37.17 6.65 -18.85
N LYS A 182 -37.73 5.58 -19.46
CA LYS A 182 -39.01 5.60 -20.17
C LYS A 182 -40.11 4.82 -19.45
N ASN A 183 -39.78 3.76 -18.72
CA ASN A 183 -40.71 2.95 -17.93
C ASN A 183 -40.15 2.70 -16.51
N GLU A 184 -41.01 2.81 -15.50
CA GLU A 184 -40.74 2.40 -14.11
C GLU A 184 -40.90 0.86 -14.00
N GLU A 185 -40.03 0.12 -14.66
CA GLU A 185 -39.93 -1.33 -14.47
C GLU A 185 -38.80 -1.61 -13.46
N ASP A 186 -39.14 -2.35 -12.41
CA ASP A 186 -38.19 -2.83 -11.41
C ASP A 186 -37.32 -3.92 -12.05
N GLU A 187 -36.02 -3.69 -12.07
CA GLU A 187 -35.03 -4.68 -12.53
C GLU A 187 -35.00 -5.84 -11.53
N ASP A 188 -35.06 -7.08 -12.03
CA ASP A 188 -35.01 -8.28 -11.20
C ASP A 188 -33.67 -8.32 -10.44
N VAL A 189 -33.74 -8.23 -9.10
CA VAL A 189 -32.56 -8.13 -8.23
C VAL A 189 -31.62 -9.33 -8.43
N GLU A 190 -32.16 -10.52 -8.64
CA GLU A 190 -31.37 -11.73 -8.90
C GLU A 190 -30.58 -11.64 -10.22
N GLU A 191 -31.17 -11.09 -11.29
CA GLU A 191 -30.47 -10.91 -12.58
C GLU A 191 -29.34 -9.88 -12.46
N TRP A 192 -29.58 -8.80 -11.71
CA TRP A 192 -28.58 -7.78 -11.44
C TRP A 192 -27.39 -8.36 -10.66
N ASP A 193 -27.64 -9.14 -9.60
CA ASP A 193 -26.60 -9.79 -8.80
C ASP A 193 -25.78 -10.77 -9.65
N GLU A 194 -26.42 -11.60 -10.47
CA GLU A 194 -25.72 -12.52 -11.38
C GLU A 194 -24.86 -11.77 -12.41
N ARG A 195 -25.33 -10.62 -12.91
CA ARG A 195 -24.57 -9.75 -13.80
C ARG A 195 -23.33 -9.20 -13.13
N VAL A 196 -23.49 -8.62 -11.94
CA VAL A 196 -22.37 -8.07 -11.17
C VAL A 196 -21.35 -9.18 -10.91
N GLN A 197 -21.78 -10.37 -10.49
CA GLN A 197 -20.88 -11.50 -10.26
C GLN A 197 -20.13 -11.95 -11.53
N ARG A 198 -20.76 -11.89 -12.71
CA ARG A 198 -20.08 -12.18 -13.99
C ARG A 198 -18.99 -11.16 -14.29
N GLN A 199 -19.24 -9.89 -14.05
CA GLN A 199 -18.26 -8.82 -14.21
C GLN A 199 -17.14 -8.91 -13.15
N GLU A 200 -17.46 -9.26 -11.91
CA GLU A 200 -16.48 -9.49 -10.85
C GLU A 200 -15.49 -10.60 -11.24
N ARG A 201 -15.99 -11.75 -11.70
CA ARG A 201 -15.13 -12.84 -12.17
C ARG A 201 -14.22 -12.42 -13.32
N ALA A 202 -14.75 -11.64 -14.27
CA ALA A 202 -13.94 -11.12 -15.38
C ALA A 202 -12.83 -10.16 -14.89
N LEU A 203 -13.14 -9.29 -13.92
CA LEU A 203 -12.14 -8.40 -13.31
C LEU A 203 -11.11 -9.18 -12.50
N ASP A 204 -11.52 -10.20 -11.76
CA ASP A 204 -10.62 -11.06 -10.97
C ASP A 204 -9.65 -11.82 -11.91
N THR A 205 -10.11 -12.35 -13.04
CA THR A 205 -9.23 -12.93 -14.08
C THR A 205 -8.25 -11.90 -14.65
N LEU A 206 -8.70 -10.67 -14.90
CA LEU A 206 -7.81 -9.61 -15.39
C LEU A 206 -6.75 -9.22 -14.34
N LEU A 207 -7.12 -9.16 -13.06
CA LEU A 207 -6.20 -8.91 -11.96
C LEU A 207 -5.10 -9.98 -11.94
N GLU A 208 -5.48 -11.27 -11.93
CA GLU A 208 -4.52 -12.39 -11.94
C GLU A 208 -3.56 -12.32 -13.13
N ILE A 209 -4.06 -12.03 -14.33
CA ILE A 209 -3.22 -11.98 -15.53
C ILE A 209 -2.27 -10.78 -15.52
N THR A 210 -2.73 -9.62 -15.02
CA THR A 210 -1.97 -8.36 -15.08
C THR A 210 -0.95 -8.19 -13.97
N GLU A 211 -0.90 -9.09 -12.97
CA GLU A 211 0.22 -9.19 -12.03
C GLU A 211 1.57 -9.34 -12.75
N VAL A 212 1.56 -9.93 -13.95
CA VAL A 212 2.73 -9.95 -14.84
C VAL A 212 2.87 -8.62 -15.57
N VAL A 213 4.00 -7.94 -15.36
CA VAL A 213 4.28 -6.59 -15.90
C VAL A 213 4.08 -6.50 -17.42
N ASP A 214 4.49 -7.52 -18.19
CA ASP A 214 4.33 -7.50 -19.64
C ASP A 214 2.84 -7.57 -20.07
N ASN A 215 2.02 -8.31 -19.33
CA ASN A 215 0.58 -8.41 -19.58
C ASN A 215 -0.13 -7.08 -19.34
N SER A 216 0.34 -6.26 -18.39
CA SER A 216 -0.21 -4.91 -18.16
C SER A 216 -0.07 -3.98 -19.37
N ARG A 217 1.02 -4.10 -20.13
CA ARG A 217 1.21 -3.33 -21.38
C ARG A 217 0.26 -3.82 -22.47
N ASP A 218 0.12 -5.13 -22.61
CA ASP A 218 -0.78 -5.72 -23.60
C ASP A 218 -2.24 -5.42 -23.28
N PHE A 219 -2.62 -5.46 -22.00
CA PHE A 219 -3.92 -4.98 -21.51
C PHE A 219 -4.21 -3.54 -21.95
N CYS A 220 -3.25 -2.63 -21.80
CA CYS A 220 -3.38 -1.25 -22.29
C CYS A 220 -3.51 -1.18 -23.82
N LYS A 221 -2.71 -1.93 -24.58
CA LYS A 221 -2.79 -1.97 -26.05
C LYS A 221 -4.13 -2.52 -26.56
N LEU A 222 -4.75 -3.44 -25.82
CA LEU A 222 -6.07 -3.99 -26.11
C LEU A 222 -7.21 -3.00 -25.83
N GLY A 223 -6.91 -1.79 -25.33
CA GLY A 223 -7.92 -0.82 -24.94
C GLY A 223 -8.57 -1.12 -23.58
N GLY A 224 -8.01 -2.05 -22.80
CA GLY A 224 -8.58 -2.47 -21.53
C GLY A 224 -8.73 -1.32 -20.53
N MET A 225 -7.79 -0.37 -20.55
CA MET A 225 -7.87 0.81 -19.68
C MET A 225 -9.10 1.67 -20.01
N ASN A 226 -9.44 1.84 -21.30
CA ASN A 226 -10.64 2.57 -21.71
C ASN A 226 -11.92 1.86 -21.24
N VAL A 227 -11.97 0.53 -21.34
CA VAL A 227 -13.10 -0.27 -20.82
C VAL A 227 -13.27 -0.04 -19.32
N VAL A 228 -12.19 -0.10 -18.55
CA VAL A 228 -12.21 0.11 -17.09
C VAL A 228 -12.75 1.49 -16.71
N PHE A 229 -12.29 2.56 -17.37
CA PHE A 229 -12.71 3.93 -17.08
C PHE A 229 -14.11 4.30 -17.61
N THR A 230 -14.65 3.56 -18.57
CA THR A 230 -15.98 3.84 -19.16
C THR A 230 -17.10 2.93 -18.66
N GLY A 231 -16.77 1.96 -17.79
CA GLY A 231 -17.74 1.05 -17.18
C GLY A 231 -17.45 0.75 -15.72
N PRO A 232 -16.66 -0.29 -15.40
CA PRO A 232 -16.52 -0.79 -14.02
C PRO A 232 -16.22 0.27 -12.95
N LEU A 233 -15.40 1.28 -13.24
CA LEU A 233 -15.12 2.37 -12.28
C LEU A 233 -16.31 3.29 -12.00
N LEU A 234 -17.29 3.34 -12.92
CA LEU A 234 -18.48 4.16 -12.83
C LEU A 234 -19.74 3.36 -12.47
N SER A 235 -19.60 2.06 -12.20
CA SER A 235 -20.72 1.19 -11.86
C SER A 235 -21.37 1.58 -10.54
N LEU A 236 -22.67 1.29 -10.41
CA LEU A 236 -23.40 1.39 -9.14
C LEU A 236 -22.88 0.38 -8.10
N ALA A 237 -22.34 -0.76 -8.54
CA ALA A 237 -21.82 -1.80 -7.66
C ALA A 237 -20.42 -1.43 -7.12
N PRO A 238 -20.27 -1.23 -5.78
CA PRO A 238 -18.96 -0.92 -5.20
C PRO A 238 -17.93 -2.02 -5.42
N SER A 239 -18.38 -3.27 -5.53
CA SER A 239 -17.56 -4.45 -5.76
C SER A 239 -16.83 -4.44 -7.11
N LEU A 240 -17.45 -3.85 -8.14
CA LEU A 240 -16.84 -3.61 -9.43
C LEU A 240 -15.88 -2.42 -9.37
N ARG A 241 -16.30 -1.31 -8.74
CA ARG A 241 -15.48 -0.10 -8.65
C ARG A 241 -14.13 -0.35 -7.97
N HIS A 242 -14.11 -1.09 -6.85
CA HIS A 242 -12.85 -1.32 -6.15
C HIS A 242 -11.90 -2.27 -6.90
N ARG A 243 -12.43 -3.31 -7.57
CA ARG A 243 -11.62 -4.23 -8.41
C ARG A 243 -11.07 -3.52 -9.63
N ALA A 244 -11.89 -2.67 -10.24
CA ALA A 244 -11.48 -1.83 -11.35
C ALA A 244 -10.36 -0.88 -10.94
N ALA A 245 -10.48 -0.20 -9.79
CA ALA A 245 -9.43 0.67 -9.27
C ALA A 245 -8.15 -0.12 -8.94
N GLU A 246 -8.27 -1.32 -8.39
CA GLU A 246 -7.14 -2.22 -8.15
C GLU A 246 -6.43 -2.64 -9.43
N LEU A 247 -7.19 -2.97 -10.48
CA LEU A 247 -6.64 -3.32 -11.79
C LEU A 247 -5.84 -2.16 -12.40
N VAL A 248 -6.35 -0.93 -12.29
CA VAL A 248 -5.60 0.26 -12.70
C VAL A 248 -4.28 0.37 -11.92
N ALA A 249 -4.30 0.08 -10.61
CA ALA A 249 -3.11 0.19 -9.78
C ALA A 249 -2.03 -0.82 -10.14
N ILE A 250 -2.40 -2.09 -10.30
CA ILE A 250 -1.46 -3.16 -10.68
C ILE A 250 -0.85 -2.81 -12.03
N CYS A 251 -1.68 -2.42 -13.01
CA CYS A 251 -1.19 -2.09 -14.35
C CYS A 251 -0.31 -0.84 -14.38
N ALA A 252 -0.60 0.18 -13.57
CA ALA A 252 0.14 1.44 -13.57
C ALA A 252 1.40 1.43 -12.69
N GLN A 253 1.58 0.41 -11.84
CA GLN A 253 2.68 0.35 -10.89
C GLN A 253 4.02 0.28 -11.62
N ASN A 254 4.82 1.34 -11.49
CA ASN A 254 6.15 1.47 -12.10
C ASN A 254 6.17 1.23 -13.62
N GLU A 255 5.05 1.51 -14.32
CA GLU A 255 4.92 1.27 -15.76
C GLU A 255 4.54 2.57 -16.51
N PRO A 256 5.52 3.30 -17.07
CA PRO A 256 5.31 4.62 -17.66
C PRO A 256 4.31 4.65 -18.82
N MET A 257 4.25 3.57 -19.62
CA MET A 257 3.31 3.48 -20.75
C MET A 257 1.86 3.45 -20.25
N VAL A 258 1.59 2.65 -19.22
CA VAL A 258 0.26 2.55 -18.62
C VAL A 258 -0.10 3.84 -17.89
N GLN A 259 0.82 4.42 -17.12
CA GLN A 259 0.61 5.71 -16.45
C GLN A 259 0.21 6.80 -17.45
N SER A 260 0.93 6.90 -18.58
CA SER A 260 0.62 7.86 -19.64
C SER A 260 -0.75 7.60 -20.29
N CYS A 261 -1.11 6.33 -20.46
CA CYS A 261 -2.44 5.93 -20.95
C CYS A 261 -3.54 6.43 -19.99
N VAL A 262 -3.39 6.22 -18.69
CA VAL A 262 -4.38 6.67 -17.68
C VAL A 262 -4.55 8.19 -17.71
N LEU A 263 -3.47 8.96 -17.79
CA LEU A 263 -3.54 10.42 -17.90
C LEU A 263 -4.25 10.86 -19.18
N SER A 264 -3.94 10.22 -20.32
CA SER A 264 -4.56 10.55 -21.61
C SER A 264 -6.08 10.34 -21.64
N LEU A 265 -6.59 9.45 -20.78
CA LEU A 265 -8.01 9.19 -20.61
C LEU A 265 -8.68 10.14 -19.60
N GLY A 266 -7.92 11.07 -18.99
CA GLY A 266 -8.39 11.89 -17.86
C GLY A 266 -8.65 11.06 -16.59
N GLY A 267 -8.12 9.83 -16.53
CA GLY A 267 -8.43 8.86 -15.49
C GLY A 267 -7.97 9.27 -14.09
N LEU A 268 -6.96 10.14 -13.99
CA LEU A 268 -6.50 10.68 -12.71
C LEU A 268 -7.61 11.46 -12.00
N GLN A 269 -8.38 12.30 -12.72
CA GLN A 269 -9.50 13.04 -12.12
C GLN A 269 -10.58 12.08 -11.61
N THR A 270 -10.91 11.06 -12.40
CA THR A 270 -11.90 10.04 -12.02
C THR A 270 -11.50 9.32 -10.75
N LEU A 271 -10.22 8.94 -10.62
CA LEU A 271 -9.70 8.30 -9.41
C LEU A 271 -9.72 9.24 -8.19
N LEU A 272 -9.35 10.51 -8.37
CA LEU A 272 -9.44 11.51 -7.28
C LEU A 272 -10.89 11.69 -6.82
N ASP A 273 -11.84 11.77 -7.75
CA ASP A 273 -13.26 11.84 -7.42
C ASP A 273 -13.75 10.61 -6.63
N LEU A 274 -13.28 9.41 -6.97
CA LEU A 274 -13.58 8.19 -6.20
C LEU A 274 -13.00 8.24 -4.79
N VAL A 275 -11.77 8.75 -4.61
CA VAL A 275 -11.18 8.88 -3.25
C VAL A 275 -11.97 9.86 -2.39
N ASP A 276 -12.46 10.96 -2.98
CA ASP A 276 -13.11 12.04 -2.22
C ASP A 276 -14.60 11.76 -1.96
N LYS A 277 -15.32 11.23 -2.97
CA LYS A 277 -16.80 11.22 -3.00
C LYS A 277 -17.43 9.84 -2.83
N ASP A 278 -16.70 8.74 -3.02
CA ASP A 278 -17.29 7.41 -2.94
C ASP A 278 -17.75 7.10 -1.50
N THR A 279 -18.91 6.46 -1.37
CA THR A 279 -19.48 6.08 -0.07
C THR A 279 -18.84 4.82 0.50
N ASN A 280 -18.25 3.97 -0.36
CA ASN A 280 -17.64 2.72 0.04
C ASN A 280 -16.14 2.90 0.34
N GLU A 281 -15.75 2.62 1.57
CA GLU A 281 -14.35 2.75 2.04
C GLU A 281 -13.37 1.92 1.20
N VAL A 282 -13.73 0.70 0.80
CA VAL A 282 -12.86 -0.19 0.02
C VAL A 282 -12.56 0.44 -1.34
N VAL A 283 -13.56 1.05 -1.98
CA VAL A 283 -13.36 1.78 -3.24
C VAL A 283 -12.42 2.96 -3.04
N ARG A 284 -12.61 3.78 -2.00
CA ARG A 284 -11.72 4.92 -1.71
C ARG A 284 -10.28 4.48 -1.51
N VAL A 285 -10.05 3.40 -0.76
CA VAL A 285 -8.71 2.84 -0.49
C VAL A 285 -8.05 2.33 -1.78
N LYS A 286 -8.79 1.59 -2.63
CA LYS A 286 -8.28 1.09 -3.91
C LYS A 286 -8.12 2.19 -4.96
N ALA A 287 -8.92 3.24 -4.92
CA ALA A 287 -8.73 4.42 -5.76
C ALA A 287 -7.50 5.23 -5.33
N LEU A 288 -7.23 5.36 -4.02
CA LEU A 288 -6.02 6.03 -3.53
C LEU A 288 -4.75 5.24 -3.85
N LEU A 289 -4.86 3.90 -3.85
CA LEU A 289 -3.84 3.02 -4.41
C LEU A 289 -3.57 3.33 -5.89
N ALA A 290 -4.65 3.34 -6.70
CA ALA A 290 -4.79 4.00 -7.99
C ALA A 290 -3.79 5.13 -8.20
N VAL A 291 -4.12 6.21 -7.53
CA VAL A 291 -3.39 7.48 -7.56
C VAL A 291 -1.93 7.27 -7.17
N SER A 292 -1.65 6.54 -6.08
CA SER A 292 -0.28 6.28 -5.60
C SER A 292 0.61 5.62 -6.65
N CYS A 293 0.13 4.56 -7.32
CA CYS A 293 0.88 3.88 -8.37
C CYS A 293 1.14 4.77 -9.60
N ILE A 294 0.23 5.72 -9.87
CA ILE A 294 0.34 6.63 -11.01
C ILE A 294 1.33 7.77 -10.75
N VAL A 295 1.31 8.38 -9.55
CA VAL A 295 2.04 9.64 -9.29
C VAL A 295 3.45 9.46 -8.74
N ARG A 296 3.77 8.32 -8.11
CA ARG A 296 5.04 8.17 -7.37
C ARG A 296 6.28 8.29 -8.25
N GLU A 297 6.30 7.62 -9.40
CA GLU A 297 7.46 7.56 -10.31
C GLU A 297 7.23 8.27 -11.65
N SER A 298 6.26 9.19 -11.72
CA SER A 298 5.97 9.98 -12.92
C SER A 298 5.81 11.46 -12.59
N GLU A 299 6.77 12.28 -13.06
CA GLU A 299 6.71 13.74 -12.90
C GLU A 299 5.49 14.35 -13.60
N VAL A 300 5.11 13.82 -14.78
CA VAL A 300 3.96 14.31 -15.54
C VAL A 300 2.67 14.03 -14.77
N ALA A 301 2.52 12.81 -14.24
CA ALA A 301 1.35 12.44 -13.46
C ALA A 301 1.25 13.23 -12.16
N LEU A 302 2.39 13.48 -11.51
CA LEU A 302 2.40 14.26 -10.28
C LEU A 302 2.05 15.73 -10.54
N HIS A 303 2.58 16.33 -11.61
CA HIS A 303 2.22 17.70 -11.96
C HIS A 303 0.70 17.84 -12.13
N GLU A 304 0.09 16.93 -12.89
CA GLU A 304 -1.36 16.91 -13.07
C GLU A 304 -2.10 16.66 -11.74
N PHE A 305 -1.55 15.81 -10.86
CA PHE A 305 -2.11 15.56 -9.53
C PHE A 305 -2.12 16.84 -8.67
N VAL A 306 -1.04 17.62 -8.68
CA VAL A 306 -0.96 18.90 -7.95
C VAL A 306 -1.92 19.92 -8.55
N GLU A 307 -1.98 20.04 -9.88
CA GLU A 307 -2.94 20.93 -10.57
C GLU A 307 -4.40 20.60 -10.27
N LYS A 308 -4.69 19.32 -9.97
CA LYS A 308 -6.03 18.82 -9.61
C LYS A 308 -6.32 18.85 -8.11
N ASP A 309 -5.59 19.65 -7.34
CA ASP A 309 -5.77 19.80 -5.89
C ASP A 309 -5.57 18.47 -5.11
N GLY A 310 -4.69 17.60 -5.65
CA GLY A 310 -4.41 16.28 -5.08
C GLY A 310 -3.80 16.35 -3.68
N CYS A 311 -2.96 17.36 -3.39
CA CYS A 311 -2.36 17.53 -2.07
C CYS A 311 -3.42 17.81 -0.99
N SER A 312 -4.41 18.66 -1.28
CA SER A 312 -5.54 18.91 -0.37
C SER A 312 -6.40 17.67 -0.17
N LEU A 313 -6.60 16.87 -1.22
CA LEU A 313 -7.30 15.58 -1.13
C LEU A 313 -6.56 14.60 -0.20
N LEU A 314 -5.23 14.56 -0.22
CA LEU A 314 -4.46 13.76 0.73
C LEU A 314 -4.64 14.24 2.16
N LEU A 315 -4.67 15.55 2.39
CA LEU A 315 -4.93 16.10 3.73
C LEU A 315 -6.34 15.73 4.23
N ARG A 316 -7.37 15.86 3.39
CA ARG A 316 -8.72 15.38 3.73
C ARG A 316 -8.75 13.87 4.02
N SER A 317 -7.95 13.10 3.29
CA SER A 317 -7.83 11.65 3.49
C SER A 317 -7.13 11.30 4.81
N LEU A 318 -6.16 12.09 5.26
CA LEU A 318 -5.54 11.98 6.60
C LEU A 318 -6.50 12.29 7.74
N GLN A 319 -7.53 13.09 7.48
CA GLN A 319 -8.58 13.48 8.44
C GLN A 319 -9.77 12.52 8.44
N ASN A 320 -9.76 11.50 7.59
CA ASN A 320 -10.87 10.58 7.46
C ASN A 320 -11.01 9.65 8.67
N GLU A 321 -12.23 9.22 8.99
CA GLU A 321 -12.49 8.27 10.07
C GLU A 321 -11.90 6.87 9.79
N SER A 322 -11.73 6.50 8.52
CA SER A 322 -11.15 5.22 8.12
C SER A 322 -9.65 5.16 8.45
N PRO A 323 -9.20 4.26 9.36
CA PRO A 323 -7.78 4.08 9.63
C PRO A 323 -7.03 3.54 8.40
N ARG A 324 -7.69 2.74 7.55
CA ARG A 324 -7.10 2.21 6.32
C ARG A 324 -6.80 3.31 5.31
N LEU A 325 -7.74 4.25 5.13
CA LEU A 325 -7.56 5.39 4.23
C LEU A 325 -6.49 6.34 4.78
N ARG A 326 -6.53 6.65 6.08
CA ARG A 326 -5.50 7.47 6.76
C ARG A 326 -4.10 6.88 6.57
N ALA A 327 -3.94 5.58 6.78
CA ALA A 327 -2.65 4.90 6.61
C ALA A 327 -2.12 4.98 5.17
N LYS A 328 -2.98 4.76 4.17
CA LYS A 328 -2.57 4.85 2.75
C LYS A 328 -2.27 6.30 2.33
N ALA A 329 -2.99 7.28 2.88
CA ALA A 329 -2.70 8.70 2.67
C ALA A 329 -1.35 9.09 3.30
N ALA A 330 -1.09 8.70 4.54
CA ALA A 330 0.18 8.96 5.23
C ALA A 330 1.37 8.34 4.47
N PHE A 331 1.23 7.11 3.99
CA PHE A 331 2.23 6.47 3.13
C PHE A 331 2.52 7.29 1.87
N LEU A 332 1.47 7.73 1.15
CA LEU A 332 1.65 8.48 -0.10
C LEU A 332 2.28 9.86 0.17
N VAL A 333 1.83 10.58 1.20
CA VAL A 333 2.42 11.86 1.63
C VAL A 333 3.91 11.68 1.94
N HIS A 334 4.27 10.66 2.74
CA HIS A 334 5.67 10.35 3.03
C HIS A 334 6.47 10.06 1.75
N CYS A 335 5.94 9.24 0.84
CA CYS A 335 6.60 8.92 -0.42
C CYS A 335 6.83 10.16 -1.31
N LEU A 336 5.82 11.03 -1.42
CA LEU A 336 5.89 12.25 -2.22
C LEU A 336 6.91 13.23 -1.63
N LEU A 337 6.84 13.51 -0.32
CA LEU A 337 7.77 14.42 0.35
C LEU A 337 9.22 13.93 0.28
N ARG A 338 9.44 12.63 0.43
CA ARG A 338 10.78 12.03 0.35
C ARG A 338 11.38 12.09 -1.06
N SER A 339 10.56 11.89 -2.08
CA SER A 339 11.01 11.94 -3.48
C SER A 339 11.11 13.36 -4.02
N ARG A 340 10.27 14.28 -3.51
CA ARG A 340 10.06 15.62 -4.08
C ARG A 340 9.92 16.68 -2.99
N PRO A 341 11.05 17.18 -2.48
CA PRO A 341 11.06 18.17 -1.41
C PRO A 341 10.35 19.49 -1.74
N HIS A 342 10.17 19.84 -3.02
CA HIS A 342 9.46 21.07 -3.41
C HIS A 342 7.99 21.09 -2.96
N LEU A 343 7.38 19.93 -2.70
CA LEU A 343 6.00 19.85 -2.18
C LEU A 343 5.90 20.19 -0.68
N GLN A 344 7.03 20.30 0.03
CA GLN A 344 7.03 20.58 1.47
C GLN A 344 6.29 21.88 1.80
N GLU A 345 6.52 22.95 1.05
CA GLU A 345 5.89 24.25 1.29
C GLU A 345 4.36 24.16 1.22
N ASP A 346 3.83 23.46 0.22
CA ASP A 346 2.39 23.26 0.05
C ASP A 346 1.81 22.46 1.24
N PHE A 347 2.44 21.34 1.61
CA PHE A 347 1.99 20.53 2.74
C PHE A 347 2.07 21.27 4.08
N ILE A 348 3.10 22.09 4.29
CA ILE A 348 3.24 22.92 5.50
C ILE A 348 2.15 24.00 5.52
N ALA A 349 1.94 24.70 4.41
CA ALA A 349 0.95 25.77 4.31
C ALA A 349 -0.49 25.26 4.57
N MET A 350 -0.79 24.01 4.19
CA MET A 350 -2.08 23.38 4.45
C MET A 350 -2.25 22.86 5.90
N GLY A 351 -1.24 22.93 6.76
CA GLY A 351 -1.31 22.45 8.15
C GLY A 351 -1.11 20.95 8.32
N THR A 352 -0.38 20.30 7.39
CA THR A 352 -0.12 18.85 7.44
C THR A 352 0.73 18.46 8.64
N VAL A 353 1.62 19.34 9.10
CA VAL A 353 2.44 19.12 10.30
C VAL A 353 1.57 18.89 11.54
N GLN A 354 0.58 19.77 11.76
CA GLN A 354 -0.35 19.66 12.88
C GLN A 354 -1.20 18.40 12.76
N GLN A 355 -1.70 18.09 11.55
CA GLN A 355 -2.48 16.88 11.32
C GLN A 355 -1.71 15.60 11.67
N LEU A 356 -0.49 15.46 11.13
CA LEU A 356 0.36 14.29 11.39
C LEU A 356 0.81 14.22 12.85
N GLY A 357 1.12 15.36 13.47
CA GLY A 357 1.52 15.43 14.88
C GLY A 357 0.39 15.05 15.84
N MET A 358 -0.87 15.36 15.50
CA MET A 358 -2.03 14.86 16.25
C MET A 358 -2.21 13.35 16.07
N MET A 359 -2.10 12.85 14.83
CA MET A 359 -2.23 11.41 14.57
C MET A 359 -1.15 10.57 15.27
N LEU A 360 0.08 11.09 15.40
CA LEU A 360 1.16 10.39 16.11
C LEU A 360 0.87 10.17 17.61
N GLN A 361 -0.06 10.95 18.18
CA GLN A 361 -0.50 10.85 19.57
C GLN A 361 -1.59 9.79 19.79
N ASP A 362 -2.16 9.22 18.71
CA ASP A 362 -3.12 8.13 18.80
C ASP A 362 -2.46 6.83 19.30
N PHE A 363 -3.26 5.78 19.54
CA PHE A 363 -2.73 4.45 19.84
C PHE A 363 -1.81 3.95 18.72
N HIS A 364 -0.76 3.21 19.09
CA HIS A 364 0.22 2.72 18.12
C HIS A 364 -0.43 1.91 17.00
N GLU A 365 -0.14 2.28 15.75
CA GLU A 365 -0.47 1.52 14.58
C GLU A 365 0.77 1.46 13.67
N PRO A 366 0.97 0.40 12.89
CA PRO A 366 2.10 0.31 11.96
C PRO A 366 2.19 1.42 10.90
N SER A 367 1.10 2.16 10.68
CA SER A 367 1.07 3.36 9.84
C SER A 367 1.86 4.54 10.43
N HIS A 368 2.15 4.52 11.74
CA HIS A 368 2.89 5.58 12.44
C HIS A 368 4.32 5.73 11.93
N GLU A 369 4.93 4.67 11.40
CA GLU A 369 6.18 4.74 10.65
C GLU A 369 6.12 5.79 9.53
N HIS A 370 5.04 5.78 8.74
CA HIS A 370 4.88 6.72 7.63
C HIS A 370 4.54 8.14 8.12
N ILE A 371 3.82 8.25 9.24
CA ILE A 371 3.52 9.54 9.89
C ILE A 371 4.82 10.18 10.37
N ALA A 372 5.65 9.42 11.11
CA ALA A 372 6.94 9.88 11.62
C ALA A 372 7.91 10.22 10.48
N GLY A 373 7.96 9.39 9.43
CA GLY A 373 8.78 9.65 8.25
C GLY A 373 8.35 10.92 7.49
N ALA A 374 7.04 11.14 7.32
CA ALA A 374 6.52 12.37 6.73
C ALA A 374 6.86 13.60 7.58
N LEU A 375 6.72 13.52 8.91
CA LEU A 375 7.12 14.60 9.83
C LEU A 375 8.61 14.90 9.74
N CYS A 376 9.48 13.89 9.61
CA CYS A 376 10.92 14.09 9.39
C CYS A 376 11.19 14.86 8.08
N CYS A 377 10.50 14.49 7.00
CA CYS A 377 10.62 15.20 5.74
C CYS A 377 10.18 16.68 5.89
N LEU A 378 9.06 16.95 6.55
CA LEU A 378 8.57 18.32 6.75
C LEU A 378 9.48 19.14 7.67
N ALA A 379 10.06 18.52 8.71
CA ALA A 379 10.97 19.17 9.66
C ALA A 379 12.31 19.57 9.04
N SER A 380 12.66 19.04 7.86
CA SER A 380 13.84 19.54 7.11
C SER A 380 13.66 20.97 6.58
N HIS A 381 12.41 21.45 6.49
CA HIS A 381 12.09 22.83 6.13
C HIS A 381 11.88 23.69 7.39
N PRO A 382 12.43 24.93 7.48
CA PRO A 382 12.35 25.75 8.69
C PRO A 382 10.94 26.01 9.22
N MET A 383 9.97 26.25 8.32
CA MET A 383 8.57 26.43 8.73
C MET A 383 7.93 25.13 9.24
N GLY A 384 8.34 23.98 8.70
CA GLY A 384 7.87 22.68 9.15
C GLY A 384 8.44 22.35 10.53
N LEU A 385 9.73 22.64 10.75
CA LEU A 385 10.39 22.51 12.04
C LEU A 385 9.71 23.36 13.12
N ALA A 386 9.45 24.64 12.82
CA ALA A 386 8.76 25.53 13.74
C ALA A 386 7.35 25.00 14.11
N GLY A 387 6.61 24.45 13.15
CA GLY A 387 5.33 23.79 13.41
C GLY A 387 5.46 22.53 14.28
N CYS A 388 6.48 21.71 14.05
CA CYS A 388 6.76 20.51 14.84
C CYS A 388 7.13 20.84 16.30
N GLN A 389 7.78 21.98 16.54
CA GLN A 389 8.18 22.45 17.87
C GLN A 389 7.09 23.26 18.59
N GLU A 390 5.94 23.50 17.95
CA GLU A 390 4.87 24.28 18.53
C GLU A 390 4.38 23.65 19.84
N SER A 391 4.45 24.40 20.95
CA SER A 391 4.13 23.86 22.28
C SER A 391 2.69 23.34 22.39
N ALA A 392 1.76 23.90 21.61
CA ALA A 392 0.37 23.45 21.56
C ALA A 392 0.21 22.05 20.96
N LEU A 393 1.14 21.62 20.08
CA LEU A 393 1.10 20.30 19.45
C LEU A 393 1.58 19.19 20.39
N GLY A 394 2.43 19.51 21.37
CA GLY A 394 2.94 18.53 22.35
C GLY A 394 3.82 17.42 21.76
N LEU A 395 4.29 17.58 20.52
CA LEU A 395 4.95 16.52 19.74
C LEU A 395 6.21 15.96 20.41
N GLN A 396 7.00 16.79 21.08
CA GLN A 396 8.22 16.34 21.76
C GLN A 396 7.91 15.32 22.88
N HIS A 397 6.79 15.48 23.60
CA HIS A 397 6.36 14.50 24.60
C HIS A 397 5.86 13.21 23.94
N ALA A 398 5.07 13.34 22.87
CA ALA A 398 4.56 12.22 22.11
C ALA A 398 5.68 11.34 21.55
N LEU A 399 6.72 11.95 20.97
CA LEU A 399 7.91 11.25 20.45
C LEU A 399 8.65 10.48 21.54
N ARG A 400 8.89 11.10 22.70
CA ARG A 400 9.54 10.42 23.84
C ARG A 400 8.73 9.23 24.34
N SER A 401 7.41 9.38 24.43
CA SER A 401 6.51 8.29 24.80
C SER A 401 6.58 7.16 23.77
N ARG A 402 6.53 7.50 22.48
CA ARG A 402 6.57 6.52 21.38
C ARG A 402 7.89 5.75 21.35
N ILE A 403 9.04 6.43 21.43
CA ILE A 403 10.36 5.78 21.45
C ILE A 403 10.46 4.78 22.63
N SER A 404 9.89 5.14 23.79
CA SER A 404 9.84 4.23 24.94
C SER A 404 8.92 3.03 24.74
N GLU A 405 7.78 3.21 24.05
CA GLU A 405 6.82 2.15 23.74
C GLU A 405 7.39 1.15 22.73
N LEU A 406 8.07 1.64 21.68
CA LEU A 406 8.67 0.80 20.63
C LEU A 406 9.84 -0.05 21.16
N GLY A 407 10.56 0.44 22.19
CA GLY A 407 11.57 -0.32 22.91
C GLY A 407 12.66 -0.89 22.01
N THR A 408 12.87 -2.21 22.07
CA THR A 408 13.81 -2.97 21.22
C THR A 408 13.08 -3.87 20.22
N ASN A 409 11.88 -3.47 19.80
CA ASN A 409 11.12 -4.24 18.83
C ASN A 409 11.65 -3.98 17.41
N ASP A 410 12.39 -4.94 16.86
CA ASP A 410 12.95 -4.88 15.51
C ASP A 410 11.89 -4.64 14.42
N GLN A 411 10.62 -5.01 14.67
CA GLN A 411 9.52 -4.80 13.72
C GLN A 411 9.23 -3.30 13.45
N PHE A 412 9.49 -2.42 14.42
CA PHE A 412 9.18 -0.99 14.33
C PHE A 412 10.44 -0.12 14.38
N GLN A 413 11.57 -0.71 13.98
CA GLN A 413 12.85 -0.04 14.03
C GLN A 413 12.89 1.23 13.14
N GLU A 414 12.26 1.19 11.96
CA GLU A 414 12.17 2.36 11.07
C GLU A 414 11.38 3.51 11.72
N GLU A 415 10.24 3.21 12.36
CA GLU A 415 9.44 4.22 13.07
C GLU A 415 10.24 4.84 14.22
N LYS A 416 10.95 4.02 14.97
CA LYS A 416 11.79 4.47 16.07
C LYS A 416 12.91 5.39 15.58
N GLU A 417 13.59 5.02 14.50
CA GLU A 417 14.65 5.83 13.88
C GLU A 417 14.12 7.20 13.42
N PHE A 418 12.94 7.25 12.80
CA PHE A 418 12.31 8.53 12.47
C PHE A 418 12.00 9.36 13.72
N CYS A 419 11.46 8.73 14.77
CA CYS A 419 11.15 9.45 16.01
C CYS A 419 12.41 9.99 16.71
N GLU A 420 13.48 9.21 16.76
CA GLU A 420 14.78 9.61 17.31
C GLU A 420 15.40 10.74 16.49
N HIS A 421 15.38 10.62 15.16
CA HIS A 421 15.89 11.65 14.27
C HIS A 421 15.17 12.99 14.45
N LEU A 422 13.84 12.98 14.56
CA LEU A 422 13.07 14.21 14.79
C LEU A 422 13.41 14.87 16.14
N MET A 423 13.68 14.07 17.17
CA MET A 423 14.15 14.55 18.47
C MET A 423 15.56 15.16 18.41
N GLU A 424 16.45 14.61 17.58
CA GLU A 424 17.78 15.18 17.33
C GLU A 424 17.69 16.54 16.63
N ILE A 425 16.81 16.67 15.63
CA ILE A 425 16.57 17.96 14.94
C ILE A 425 16.11 19.01 15.94
N PHE A 426 15.19 18.67 16.86
CA PHE A 426 14.72 19.61 17.88
C PHE A 426 15.83 20.06 18.85
N ALA A 427 16.76 19.16 19.17
CA ALA A 427 17.89 19.46 20.05
C ALA A 427 18.93 20.36 19.35
N ALA A 428 19.15 20.17 18.04
CA ALA A 428 20.09 20.97 17.26
C ALA A 428 19.62 22.42 17.06
N ASP A 429 18.30 22.64 16.96
CA ASP A 429 17.70 23.97 16.78
C ASP A 429 17.53 24.75 18.10
N SER A 430 17.57 24.05 19.23
CA SER A 430 17.62 24.71 20.54
C SER A 430 18.94 25.48 20.66
N PRO A 431 18.94 26.83 20.74
CA PRO A 431 20.18 27.58 20.84
C PRO A 431 20.91 27.11 22.10
N SER A 432 22.10 26.53 21.93
CA SER A 432 22.99 26.25 23.04
C SER A 432 23.13 27.52 23.87
N ASN A 433 22.79 27.44 25.17
CA ASN A 433 23.23 28.37 26.20
C ASN A 433 24.76 28.55 26.10
N GLY A 434 25.20 29.53 25.31
CA GLY A 434 26.60 29.67 24.93
C GLY A 434 26.93 31.07 24.44
N ALA A 435 26.72 32.09 25.28
CA ALA A 435 27.53 33.31 25.35
C ALA A 435 27.04 34.27 26.46
N MET A 436 27.11 33.86 27.72
CA MET A 436 27.34 34.81 28.81
C MET A 436 28.66 34.42 29.47
N ASP A 437 29.73 34.72 28.75
CA ASP A 437 31.06 34.92 29.31
C ASP A 437 31.46 36.35 28.93
N ARG A 438 31.09 37.32 29.78
CA ARG A 438 31.68 38.66 29.90
C ARG A 438 31.44 39.24 31.27
#